data_AF-A0A4Y7U2U8-F1
#
_entry.id   AF-A0A4Y7U2U8-F1
#
_cell.length_a   1.000
_cell.length_b   1.000
_cell.length_c   1.000
_cell.angle_alpha   90.00
_cell.angle_beta   90.00
_cell.angle_gamma   90.00
#
_symmetry.space_group_name_H-M   'P 1'
#
loop_
_entity.id
_entity.type
_entity.pdbx_description
1 polymer ?
#
loop_
_entity_poly.entity_id
_entity_poly.type
_entity_poly.pdbx_seq_one_letter_code
_entity_poly.pdbx_strand_id
1 'polypeptide(L)'
;NNFDQYIGEVNYIDYKKEYIPFDDLFFPFLFKRKSFQYEREVRIITDASKSNIKLNDGLKIHVDINQLIEKIYIHPKSENWYKKLVIELVERLGFGIEIEKSDLESDI
;
A
#
# COMPACT_ATOMS: atom_id res chain seq x y z
N ASN A 1 -10.63 -19.61 -9.49
CA ASN A 1 -11.71 -18.81 -8.86
C ASN A 1 -11.57 -17.39 -9.32
N ASN A 2 -12.58 -16.88 -10.03
CA ASN A 2 -12.65 -15.47 -10.39
C ASN A 2 -13.38 -14.76 -9.26
N PHE A 3 -12.72 -13.82 -8.59
CA PHE A 3 -13.35 -12.95 -7.61
C PHE A 3 -13.62 -11.61 -8.27
N ASP A 4 -14.70 -10.95 -7.88
CA ASP A 4 -14.96 -9.60 -8.33
C ASP A 4 -13.91 -8.68 -7.67
N GLN A 5 -13.19 -7.92 -8.48
CA GLN A 5 -12.17 -6.99 -8.04
C GLN A 5 -12.54 -5.57 -8.46
N TYR A 6 -12.31 -4.64 -7.54
CA TYR A 6 -12.59 -3.22 -7.71
C TYR A 6 -11.33 -2.43 -7.42
N ILE A 7 -11.10 -1.34 -8.13
CA ILE A 7 -9.97 -0.44 -7.90
C ILE A 7 -10.48 0.96 -7.62
N GLY A 8 -9.86 1.65 -6.65
CA GLY A 8 -10.23 3.02 -6.31
C GLY A 8 -9.10 3.77 -5.62
N GLU A 9 -9.04 5.07 -5.88
CA GLU A 9 -8.20 6.00 -5.12
C GLU A 9 -8.78 6.19 -3.71
N VAL A 10 -7.90 6.34 -2.72
CA VAL A 10 -8.31 6.65 -1.35
C VAL A 10 -8.68 8.13 -1.23
N ASN A 11 -9.89 8.38 -0.74
CA ASN A 11 -10.40 9.71 -0.42
C ASN A 11 -9.97 10.11 1.00
N TYR A 12 -9.32 11.27 1.11
CA TYR A 12 -8.78 11.77 2.37
C TYR A 12 -9.65 12.89 2.95
N ILE A 13 -10.41 12.60 4.00
CA ILE A 13 -11.44 13.49 4.55
C ILE A 13 -11.17 13.89 6.01
N ASP A 14 -11.62 15.08 6.40
CA ASP A 14 -11.74 15.48 7.81
C ASP A 14 -13.04 14.95 8.39
N TYR A 15 -12.96 13.84 9.12
CA TYR A 15 -14.11 13.17 9.77
C TYR A 15 -14.90 14.07 10.75
N LYS A 16 -14.35 15.23 11.16
CA LYS A 16 -15.06 16.18 12.02
C LYS A 16 -15.91 17.19 11.24
N LYS A 17 -15.61 17.38 9.96
CA LYS A 17 -16.18 18.48 9.14
C LYS A 17 -16.91 17.99 7.91
N GLU A 18 -16.54 16.82 7.41
CA GLU A 18 -17.02 16.29 6.14
C GLU A 18 -18.02 15.15 6.36
N TYR A 19 -18.97 15.04 5.42
CA TYR A 19 -19.98 13.99 5.45
C TYR A 19 -19.35 12.64 5.12
N ILE A 20 -19.74 11.61 5.87
CA ILE A 20 -19.32 10.23 5.64
C ILE A 20 -20.43 9.51 4.86
N PRO A 21 -20.21 9.10 3.61
CA PRO A 21 -21.19 8.36 2.83
C PRO A 21 -21.23 6.89 3.27
N PHE A 22 -21.93 6.61 4.37
CA PHE A 22 -22.12 5.25 4.88
C PHE A 22 -22.94 4.34 3.93
N ASP A 23 -23.60 4.91 2.93
CA ASP A 23 -24.37 4.18 1.93
C ASP A 23 -23.50 3.50 0.86
N ASP A 24 -22.20 3.83 0.80
CA ASP A 24 -21.23 3.20 -0.09
C ASP A 24 -20.56 2.00 0.59
N LEU A 25 -20.77 0.80 0.04
CA LEU A 25 -20.18 -0.45 0.55
C LEU A 25 -18.64 -0.44 0.52
N PHE A 26 -18.02 0.40 -0.31
CA PHE A 26 -16.57 0.56 -0.36
C PHE A 26 -16.03 1.63 0.57
N PHE A 27 -16.90 2.45 1.20
CA PHE A 27 -16.50 3.55 2.08
C PHE A 27 -15.45 3.15 3.12
N PRO A 28 -15.60 2.03 3.87
CA PRO A 28 -14.63 1.66 4.90
C PRO A 28 -13.22 1.39 4.34
N PHE A 29 -13.12 1.06 3.06
CA PHE A 29 -11.89 0.65 2.39
C PHE A 29 -11.27 1.75 1.54
N LEU A 30 -12.03 2.77 1.12
CA LEU A 30 -11.55 3.84 0.25
C LEU A 30 -11.49 5.21 0.92
N PHE A 31 -11.65 5.29 2.25
CA PHE A 31 -11.55 6.55 2.99
C PHE A 31 -10.51 6.50 4.10
N LYS A 32 -9.77 7.60 4.26
CA LYS A 32 -8.76 7.78 5.30
C LYS A 32 -8.80 9.21 5.85
N ARG A 33 -8.22 9.42 7.03
CA ARG A 33 -8.15 10.76 7.62
C ARG A 33 -7.27 11.66 6.77
N LYS A 34 -7.68 12.93 6.62
CA LYS A 34 -6.96 13.95 5.85
C LYS A 34 -5.48 14.12 6.22
N SER A 35 -5.11 13.84 7.47
CA SER A 35 -3.71 13.87 7.92
C SER A 35 -2.79 12.89 7.19
N PHE A 36 -3.32 11.89 6.49
CA PHE A 36 -2.56 10.89 5.73
C PHE A 36 -2.56 11.13 4.22
N GLN A 37 -3.07 12.27 3.75
CA GLN A 37 -3.19 12.58 2.31
C GLN A 37 -1.87 12.53 1.52
N TYR A 38 -0.73 12.59 2.22
CA TYR A 38 0.59 12.46 1.61
C TYR A 38 0.87 11.04 1.08
N GLU A 39 0.15 10.01 1.54
CA GLU A 39 0.36 8.63 1.11
C GLU A 39 -0.12 8.36 -0.33
N ARG A 40 -1.10 9.13 -0.82
CA ARG A 40 -1.62 9.06 -2.21
C ARG A 40 -1.90 7.62 -2.68
N GLU A 41 -2.72 6.91 -1.91
CA GLU A 41 -2.96 5.48 -2.08
C GLU A 41 -4.02 5.17 -3.16
N VAL A 42 -3.80 4.07 -3.89
CA VAL A 42 -4.82 3.36 -4.69
C VAL A 42 -4.96 1.96 -4.14
N ARG A 43 -6.20 1.45 -4.04
CA ARG A 43 -6.50 0.13 -3.46
C ARG A 43 -7.26 -0.75 -4.45
N ILE A 44 -6.89 -2.03 -4.46
CA ILE A 44 -7.66 -3.09 -5.12
C ILE A 44 -8.40 -3.88 -4.04
N ILE A 45 -9.72 -3.97 -4.16
CA ILE A 45 -10.62 -4.64 -3.22
C ILE A 45 -11.15 -5.89 -3.89
N THR A 46 -10.94 -7.05 -3.25
CA THR A 46 -11.45 -8.33 -3.74
C THR A 46 -12.67 -8.74 -2.91
N ASP A 47 -13.82 -8.90 -3.57
CA ASP A 47 -15.03 -9.42 -2.94
C ASP A 47 -15.02 -10.96 -2.98
N ALA A 48 -14.77 -11.56 -1.81
CA ALA A 48 -14.78 -13.00 -1.63
C ALA A 48 -16.11 -13.55 -1.09
N SER A 49 -17.13 -12.69 -0.87
CA SER A 49 -18.40 -13.06 -0.23
C SER A 49 -19.19 -14.11 -1.03
N LYS A 50 -19.07 -14.09 -2.36
CA LYS A 50 -19.70 -15.06 -3.27
C LYS A 50 -18.98 -16.41 -3.32
N SER A 51 -17.82 -16.53 -2.67
CA SER A 51 -17.03 -17.77 -2.67
C SER A 51 -17.37 -18.62 -1.46
N ASN A 52 -17.44 -19.94 -1.63
CA ASN A 52 -17.57 -20.89 -0.52
C ASN A 52 -16.26 -21.11 0.25
N ILE A 53 -15.29 -20.21 0.10
CA ILE A 53 -13.95 -20.36 0.71
C ILE A 53 -14.02 -19.81 2.12
N LYS A 54 -13.71 -20.66 3.11
CA LYS A 54 -13.41 -20.19 4.46
C LYS A 54 -12.03 -19.54 4.46
N LEU A 55 -12.01 -18.21 4.52
CA LEU A 55 -10.80 -17.43 4.67
C LEU A 55 -10.44 -17.36 6.16
N ASN A 56 -9.52 -18.23 6.60
CA ASN A 56 -8.95 -18.14 7.95
C ASN A 56 -7.69 -17.25 7.96
N ASP A 57 -6.84 -17.38 6.94
CA ASP A 57 -5.50 -16.75 6.87
C ASP A 57 -5.34 -15.78 5.69
N GLY A 58 -6.46 -15.32 5.13
CA GLY A 58 -6.50 -14.42 3.96
C GLY A 58 -6.50 -15.12 2.60
N LEU A 59 -6.49 -14.32 1.53
CA LEU A 59 -6.53 -14.77 0.15
C LEU A 59 -5.18 -14.51 -0.53
N LYS A 60 -4.57 -15.55 -1.09
CA LYS A 60 -3.33 -15.42 -1.86
C LYS A 60 -3.62 -14.78 -3.22
N ILE A 61 -3.00 -13.62 -3.48
CA ILE A 61 -3.07 -12.93 -4.77
C ILE A 61 -1.70 -13.04 -5.45
N HIS A 62 -1.69 -13.52 -6.69
CA HIS A 62 -0.47 -13.56 -7.49
C HIS A 62 -0.25 -12.18 -8.10
N VAL A 63 0.90 -11.56 -7.78
CA VAL A 63 1.31 -10.24 -8.30
C VAL A 63 2.76 -10.29 -8.74
N ASP A 64 3.13 -9.43 -9.70
CA ASP A 64 4.52 -9.20 -10.08
C ASP A 64 5.06 -7.99 -9.33
N ILE A 65 5.88 -8.25 -8.32
CA ILE A 65 6.46 -7.21 -7.47
C ILE A 65 7.36 -6.26 -8.26
N ASN A 66 8.03 -6.72 -9.32
CA ASN A 66 8.89 -5.87 -10.15
C ASN A 66 8.09 -4.82 -10.95
N GLN A 67 6.78 -5.03 -11.12
CA GLN A 67 5.90 -4.04 -11.75
C GLN A 67 5.24 -3.11 -10.73
N LEU A 68 5.10 -3.54 -9.48
CA LEU A 68 4.39 -2.79 -8.45
C LEU A 68 5.31 -1.91 -7.60
N ILE A 69 6.58 -2.31 -7.42
CA ILE A 69 7.56 -1.54 -6.66
C ILE A 69 8.55 -0.93 -7.64
N GLU A 70 8.44 0.38 -7.83
CA GLU A 70 9.38 1.15 -8.64
C GLU A 70 10.72 1.30 -7.91
N LYS A 71 10.67 1.71 -6.64
CA LYS A 71 11.86 2.07 -5.87
C LYS A 71 11.62 1.96 -4.36
N ILE A 72 12.67 1.62 -3.62
CA ILE A 72 12.68 1.62 -2.15
C ILE A 72 13.49 2.81 -1.66
N TYR A 73 12.83 3.64 -0.84
CA TYR A 73 13.44 4.79 -0.19
C TYR A 73 13.79 4.47 1.27
N ILE A 74 15.03 4.73 1.64
CA ILE A 74 15.54 4.59 3.01
C ILE A 74 15.60 5.97 3.65
N HIS A 75 15.27 6.08 4.94
CA HIS A 75 15.32 7.36 5.65
C HIS A 75 16.70 8.05 5.51
N PRO A 76 16.78 9.38 5.28
CA PRO A 76 18.04 10.07 4.98
C PRO A 76 19.12 9.86 6.06
N LYS A 77 18.70 9.96 7.34
CA LYS A 77 19.55 9.75 8.53
C LYS A 77 19.86 8.28 8.86
N SER A 78 19.34 7.31 8.11
CA SER A 78 19.65 5.91 8.40
C SER A 78 21.14 5.64 8.23
N GLU A 79 21.69 4.86 9.15
CA GLU A 79 23.08 4.42 9.11
C GLU A 79 23.35 3.56 7.87
N ASN A 80 24.61 3.58 7.39
CA ASN A 80 24.97 2.89 6.17
C ASN A 80 24.82 1.36 6.26
N TRP A 81 24.90 0.77 7.46
CA TRP A 81 24.67 -0.67 7.64
C TRP A 81 23.20 -1.04 7.34
N TYR A 82 22.25 -0.15 7.62
CA TYR A 82 20.84 -0.40 7.35
C TYR A 82 20.58 -0.45 5.83
N LYS A 83 21.21 0.45 5.07
CA LYS A 83 21.16 0.38 3.60
C LYS A 83 21.71 -0.92 3.06
N LYS A 84 22.83 -1.40 3.60
CA LYS A 84 23.41 -2.70 3.20
C LYS A 84 22.45 -3.85 3.50
N LEU A 85 21.85 -3.87 4.69
CA LEU A 85 20.86 -4.88 5.08
C LEU A 85 19.67 -4.93 4.11
N VAL A 86 19.13 -3.76 3.73
CA VAL A 86 17.99 -3.71 2.80
C VAL A 86 18.40 -4.23 1.42
N ILE A 87 19.58 -3.85 0.91
CA ILE A 87 20.12 -4.36 -0.36
C ILE A 87 20.25 -5.89 -0.33
N GLU A 88 20.94 -6.42 0.69
CA GLU A 88 21.14 -7.87 0.86
C GLU A 88 19.81 -8.64 0.95
N LEU A 89 18.80 -8.06 1.61
CA LEU A 89 17.46 -8.66 1.69
C LEU A 89 16.78 -8.72 0.32
N VAL A 90 16.77 -7.62 -0.42
CA VAL A 90 16.13 -7.50 -1.74
C VAL A 90 16.78 -8.46 -2.74
N GLU A 91 18.12 -8.52 -2.76
CA GLU A 91 18.88 -9.46 -3.58
C GLU A 91 18.58 -10.92 -3.22
N ARG A 92 18.56 -11.26 -1.92
CA ARG A 92 18.26 -12.61 -1.45
C ARG A 92 16.84 -13.05 -1.81
N LEU A 93 15.90 -12.11 -1.88
CA LEU A 93 14.52 -12.37 -2.33
C LEU A 93 14.42 -12.45 -3.86
N GLY A 94 15.50 -12.18 -4.61
CA GLY A 94 15.56 -12.29 -6.06
C GLY A 94 14.99 -11.09 -6.81
N PHE A 95 14.96 -9.91 -6.18
CA PHE A 95 14.43 -8.69 -6.78
C PHE A 95 15.55 -7.72 -7.20
N GLY A 96 15.34 -7.04 -8.33
CA GLY A 96 16.26 -6.01 -8.86
C GLY A 96 15.74 -4.58 -8.63
N ILE A 97 15.13 -4.33 -7.47
CA ILE A 97 14.48 -3.05 -7.16
C ILE A 97 15.55 -2.00 -6.81
N GLU A 98 15.39 -0.78 -7.33
CA GLU A 98 16.30 0.33 -7.01
C GLU A 98 16.14 0.78 -5.55
N ILE A 99 17.26 1.00 -4.84
CA ILE A 99 17.29 1.39 -3.43
C ILE A 99 18.14 2.64 -3.24
N GLU A 100 17.52 3.71 -2.74
CA GLU A 100 18.21 4.97 -2.45
C GLU A 100 17.87 5.54 -1.07
N LYS A 101 18.72 6.44 -0.58
CA LYS A 101 18.34 7.24 0.59
C LYS A 101 17.39 8.32 0.08
N SER A 102 16.32 8.54 0.83
CA SER A 102 15.38 9.62 0.59
C SER A 102 16.07 10.96 0.80
N ASP A 103 15.66 11.95 0.01
CA ASP A 103 16.04 13.35 0.14
C ASP A 103 15.02 14.15 0.97
N LEU A 104 14.05 13.48 1.60
CA LEU A 104 13.06 14.06 2.52
C LEU A 104 13.72 14.49 3.84
N GLU A 105 14.53 15.53 3.75
CA GLU A 105 15.00 16.36 4.86
C GLU A 105 14.88 17.87 4.55
N SER A 106 14.34 18.26 3.39
CA SER A 106 14.23 19.67 2.98
C SER A 106 12.94 20.39 3.40
N ASP A 107 11.88 19.69 3.81
CA ASP A 107 10.54 20.29 3.94
C ASP A 107 9.78 19.94 5.24
N ILE A 108 10.48 19.75 6.36
CA ILE A 108 9.88 19.77 7.71
C ILE A 108 10.59 20.78 8.60
#